data_AF-A0A821YR98-F1
#
_entry.id   AF-A0A821YR98-F1
#
_cell.length_a   1.000
_cell.length_b   1.000
_cell.length_c   1.000
_cell.angle_alpha   90.00
_cell.angle_beta   90.00
_cell.angle_gamma   90.00
#
_symmetry.space_group_name_H-M   'P 1'
#
loop_
_entity.id
_entity.type
_entity.pdbx_description
1 polymer ?
#
loop_
_entity_poly.entity_id
_entity_poly.type
_entity_poly.pdbx_seq_one_letter_code
_entity_poly.pdbx_strand_id
1 'polypeptide(L)'
;QFILNIIDYVTPYLAKNGGPIIVAQIENEYSGNDHAYVDWCGSLVNNELSSTEIPWIMCNGLSANSTIETCNSCNCLDDGWIDQHRRMYPDRPLMFTENEGWFQQWGQPISIRKTSDVAYSVAEWFAAGGAYHAYYMWHGGNNYGRIAASGVTTLYADDVCLHADGTPNEPKYTHLSRLQHIIADRAEALLKQDSIRTTIPYWNGNAWINGTSQFVYSYPPSLHFVISQATTPLFVLFRNQNISMNDHTVRIYDDNMTLLWDSAVYSDVASNNTVLVPVVAGLQNWQTWSESSAKSNLPIITSANPIGQLNITNDETIYMWYRRNVTLKQPSTNTIVRVQTRIANGLLFFLDGKYLGEFDDHNHQAGSAEAFIVLDLSNFNANQQYVFEILSISFGMFSGVYANSFEQKGIDGNVWLDGQLLVDNETETNFWNHQKGLIGEYLQI
;
A
#
# COMPACT_ATOMS: atom_id res chain seq x y z
N GLN A 1 -4.87 21.76 13.02
CA GLN A 1 -5.96 22.42 12.26
C GLN A 1 -6.70 21.46 11.34
N PHE A 2 -6.05 20.78 10.38
CA PHE A 2 -6.73 19.88 9.45
C PHE A 2 -7.64 18.85 10.14
N ILE A 3 -7.11 18.15 11.16
CA ILE A 3 -7.88 17.19 11.96
C ILE A 3 -9.14 17.83 12.56
N LEU A 4 -9.03 19.04 13.14
CA LEU A 4 -10.18 19.75 13.71
C LEU A 4 -11.23 20.08 12.64
N ASN A 5 -10.81 20.53 11.46
CA ASN A 5 -11.73 20.80 10.34
C ASN A 5 -12.46 19.52 9.88
N ILE A 6 -11.76 18.38 9.83
CA ILE A 6 -12.38 17.09 9.51
C ILE A 6 -13.41 16.72 10.57
N ILE A 7 -13.08 16.89 11.85
CA ILE A 7 -13.98 16.57 12.96
C ILE A 7 -15.22 17.46 12.96
N ASP A 8 -15.07 18.75 12.69
CA ASP A 8 -16.20 19.66 12.49
C ASP A 8 -17.11 19.17 11.35
N TYR A 9 -16.50 18.75 10.23
CA TYR A 9 -17.24 18.21 9.08
C TYR A 9 -17.94 16.88 9.40
N VAL A 10 -17.28 15.96 10.12
CA VAL A 10 -17.82 14.63 10.40
C VAL A 10 -18.71 14.56 11.64
N THR A 11 -18.79 15.63 12.43
CA THR A 11 -19.57 15.68 13.67
C THR A 11 -21.00 15.15 13.53
N PRO A 12 -21.78 15.52 12.49
CA PRO A 12 -23.13 14.97 12.30
C PRO A 12 -23.18 13.44 12.11
N TYR A 13 -22.07 12.82 11.71
CA TYR A 13 -21.95 11.39 11.42
C TYR A 13 -21.34 10.58 12.57
N LEU A 14 -21.04 11.20 13.70
CA LEU A 14 -20.60 10.49 14.92
C LEU A 14 -21.73 9.64 15.50
N ALA A 15 -21.38 8.48 16.08
CA ALA A 15 -22.33 7.56 16.67
C ALA A 15 -23.21 8.20 17.74
N LYS A 16 -22.66 9.08 18.58
CA LYS A 16 -23.42 9.84 19.59
C LYS A 16 -24.52 10.73 18.99
N ASN A 17 -24.36 11.12 17.73
CA ASN A 17 -25.32 11.93 16.96
C ASN A 17 -26.20 11.06 16.04
N GLY A 18 -26.17 9.73 16.20
CA GLY A 18 -26.92 8.77 15.40
C GLY A 18 -26.28 8.39 14.07
N GLY A 19 -25.01 8.78 13.83
CA GLY A 19 -24.28 8.45 12.62
C GLY A 19 -23.44 7.16 12.70
N PRO A 20 -22.74 6.79 11.61
CA PRO A 20 -22.03 5.52 11.52
C PRO A 20 -20.61 5.52 12.12
N ILE A 21 -20.02 6.67 12.45
CA ILE A 21 -18.63 6.75 12.90
C ILE A 21 -18.55 6.36 14.38
N ILE A 22 -18.02 5.16 14.63
CA ILE A 22 -17.89 4.56 15.98
C ILE A 22 -16.45 4.57 16.52
N VAL A 23 -15.45 4.81 15.68
CA VAL A 23 -14.03 4.81 16.02
C VAL A 23 -13.29 5.73 15.05
N ALA A 24 -12.23 6.38 15.52
CA ALA A 24 -11.32 7.16 14.68
C ALA A 24 -9.87 6.82 15.00
N GLN A 25 -8.99 6.96 14.01
CA GLN A 25 -7.55 6.77 14.19
C GLN A 25 -6.86 8.13 14.15
N ILE A 26 -5.90 8.32 15.06
CA ILE A 26 -4.93 9.40 14.97
C ILE A 26 -3.58 8.79 14.66
N GLU A 27 -2.86 9.37 13.69
CA GLU A 27 -1.59 8.85 13.19
C GLU A 27 -1.68 7.45 12.54
N ASN A 28 -0.58 6.92 11.99
CA ASN A 28 -0.58 5.60 11.34
C ASN A 28 0.81 4.93 11.44
N GLU A 29 0.88 3.75 12.05
CA GLU A 29 2.10 2.92 12.16
C GLU A 29 3.35 3.66 12.63
N TYR A 30 3.18 4.58 13.59
CA TYR A 30 4.28 5.40 14.06
C TYR A 30 5.30 4.58 14.85
N SER A 31 6.40 4.23 14.19
CA SER A 31 7.53 3.47 14.74
C SER A 31 8.73 4.36 15.12
N GLY A 32 8.56 5.68 15.06
CA GLY A 32 9.57 6.65 15.50
C GLY A 32 9.77 6.64 17.03
N ASN A 33 10.77 7.37 17.50
CA ASN A 33 11.12 7.44 18.93
C ASN A 33 10.73 8.79 19.58
N ASP A 34 9.88 9.59 18.92
CA ASP A 34 9.41 10.85 19.48
C ASP A 34 8.19 10.61 20.38
N HIS A 35 8.45 10.24 21.63
CA HIS A 35 7.40 10.05 22.63
C HIS A 35 6.63 11.34 22.95
N ALA A 36 7.26 12.52 22.81
CA ALA A 36 6.57 13.79 23.05
C ALA A 36 5.51 14.05 21.97
N TYR A 37 5.77 13.65 20.73
CA TYR A 37 4.80 13.66 19.66
C TYR A 37 3.62 12.70 19.91
N VAL A 38 3.91 11.48 20.37
CA VAL A 38 2.85 10.50 20.74
C VAL A 38 1.98 11.04 21.90
N ASP A 39 2.61 11.60 22.94
CA ASP A 39 1.90 12.22 24.06
C ASP A 39 1.07 13.43 23.62
N TRP A 40 1.55 14.19 22.64
CA TRP A 40 0.80 15.29 22.04
C TRP A 40 -0.44 14.79 21.28
N CYS A 41 -0.33 13.72 20.49
CA CYS A 41 -1.48 13.06 19.86
C CYS A 41 -2.51 12.65 20.92
N GLY A 42 -2.06 12.06 22.03
CA GLY A 42 -2.94 11.69 23.13
C GLY A 42 -3.60 12.89 23.82
N SER A 43 -2.88 13.99 23.97
CA SER A 43 -3.41 15.25 24.53
C SER A 43 -4.47 15.85 23.60
N LEU A 44 -4.25 15.80 22.29
CA LEU A 44 -5.22 16.26 21.28
C LEU A 44 -6.52 15.45 21.38
N VAL A 45 -6.41 14.13 21.55
CA VAL A 45 -7.56 13.23 21.77
C VAL A 45 -8.34 13.62 23.03
N ASN A 46 -7.65 13.81 24.15
CA ASN A 46 -8.29 14.10 25.45
C ASN A 46 -8.88 15.50 25.56
N ASN A 47 -8.36 16.46 24.81
CA ASN A 47 -8.75 17.86 24.94
C ASN A 47 -9.63 18.25 23.76
N GLU A 48 -9.03 18.61 22.63
CA GLU A 48 -9.74 19.18 21.48
C GLU A 48 -10.71 18.19 20.81
N LEU A 49 -10.41 16.88 20.85
CA LEU A 49 -11.22 15.84 20.20
C LEU A 49 -12.16 15.12 21.18
N SER A 50 -12.15 15.50 22.47
CA SER A 50 -12.99 14.87 23.50
C SER A 50 -14.48 14.92 23.20
N SER A 51 -14.91 15.97 22.50
CA SER A 51 -16.28 16.15 22.05
C SER A 51 -16.73 15.11 21.01
N THR A 52 -15.84 14.25 20.50
CA THR A 52 -16.22 13.18 19.58
C THR A 52 -16.94 12.03 20.27
N GLU A 53 -16.67 11.79 21.56
CA GLU A 53 -17.21 10.69 22.39
C GLU A 53 -17.17 9.31 21.70
N ILE A 54 -16.13 9.07 20.91
CA ILE A 54 -15.80 7.76 20.32
C ILE A 54 -14.40 7.34 20.76
N PRO A 55 -14.09 6.03 20.78
CA PRO A 55 -12.73 5.56 20.95
C PRO A 55 -11.80 6.08 19.85
N TRP A 56 -10.58 6.44 20.26
CA TRP A 56 -9.50 6.76 19.35
C TRP A 56 -8.45 5.64 19.36
N ILE A 57 -7.90 5.32 18.20
CA ILE A 57 -6.92 4.25 18.04
C ILE A 57 -5.61 4.77 17.45
N MET A 58 -4.53 4.01 17.67
CA MET A 58 -3.22 4.17 17.01
C MET A 58 -2.73 2.79 16.61
N CYS A 59 -2.51 2.56 15.32
CA CYS A 59 -2.14 1.25 14.80
C CYS A 59 -0.64 0.99 14.81
N ASN A 60 -0.27 -0.28 15.08
CA ASN A 60 1.02 -0.91 14.79
C ASN A 60 2.26 -0.02 15.01
N GLY A 61 2.47 0.42 16.26
CA GLY A 61 3.55 1.33 16.62
C GLY A 61 3.43 1.80 18.06
N LEU A 62 4.01 2.97 18.36
CA LEU A 62 3.79 3.63 19.64
C LEU A 62 2.34 4.17 19.70
N SER A 63 1.66 3.93 20.82
CA SER A 63 0.33 4.46 21.09
C SER A 63 0.33 5.38 22.31
N ALA A 64 -0.54 6.37 22.29
CA ALA A 64 -0.75 7.25 23.42
C ALA A 64 -1.67 6.59 24.46
N ASN A 65 -1.56 6.99 25.73
CA ASN A 65 -2.39 6.39 26.78
C ASN A 65 -3.90 6.63 26.58
N SER A 66 -4.30 7.70 25.89
CA SER A 66 -5.72 8.00 25.57
C SER A 66 -6.23 7.33 24.30
N THR A 67 -5.40 6.53 23.62
CA THR A 67 -5.81 5.74 22.46
C THR A 67 -5.68 4.24 22.74
N ILE A 68 -6.39 3.44 21.94
CA ILE A 68 -6.26 1.97 21.95
C ILE A 68 -5.23 1.60 20.88
N GLU A 69 -4.19 0.87 21.28
CA GLU A 69 -3.25 0.23 20.39
C GLU A 69 -3.91 -0.91 19.61
N THR A 70 -3.59 -0.98 18.32
CA THR A 70 -4.17 -1.98 17.42
C THR A 70 -3.08 -2.69 16.63
N CYS A 71 -3.45 -3.84 16.07
CA CYS A 71 -2.54 -4.66 15.29
C CYS A 71 -2.77 -4.48 13.79
N ASN A 72 -1.67 -4.49 13.03
CA ASN A 72 -1.63 -4.66 11.57
C ASN A 72 -0.69 -5.82 11.25
N SER A 73 -1.15 -6.78 10.45
CA SER A 73 -0.39 -7.99 10.08
C SER A 73 -1.20 -8.88 9.13
N CYS A 74 -0.59 -9.93 8.59
CA CYS A 74 -1.32 -11.10 8.09
C CYS A 74 -1.94 -11.95 9.21
N ASN A 75 -1.33 -12.10 10.39
CA ASN A 75 -1.91 -12.80 11.54
C ASN A 75 -1.38 -12.32 12.91
N CYS A 76 -2.15 -11.47 13.58
CA CYS A 76 -1.82 -10.93 14.90
C CYS A 76 -1.77 -11.96 16.03
N LEU A 77 -2.38 -13.15 15.88
CA LEU A 77 -2.28 -14.18 16.90
C LEU A 77 -0.95 -14.93 16.81
N ASP A 78 -0.59 -15.40 15.61
CA ASP A 78 0.67 -16.11 15.35
C ASP A 78 1.90 -15.22 15.60
N ASP A 79 1.78 -13.91 15.36
CA ASP A 79 2.84 -12.94 15.67
C ASP A 79 3.03 -12.68 17.17
N GLY A 80 2.15 -13.22 18.02
CA GLY A 80 2.19 -13.06 19.48
C GLY A 80 1.63 -11.74 20.00
N TRP A 81 1.03 -10.91 19.13
CA TRP A 81 0.51 -9.59 19.51
C TRP A 81 -0.57 -9.69 20.58
N ILE A 82 -1.51 -10.65 20.47
CA ILE A 82 -2.60 -10.81 21.46
C ILE A 82 -2.06 -11.10 22.87
N ASP A 83 -1.05 -11.96 22.99
CA ASP A 83 -0.46 -12.33 24.28
C ASP A 83 0.29 -11.15 24.91
N GLN A 84 0.91 -10.31 24.09
CA GLN A 84 1.53 -9.06 24.52
C GLN A 84 0.48 -8.05 24.97
N HIS A 85 -0.54 -7.81 24.14
CA HIS A 85 -1.64 -6.88 24.40
C HIS A 85 -2.33 -7.18 25.73
N ARG A 86 -2.76 -8.43 25.94
CA ARG A 86 -3.42 -8.85 27.19
C ARG A 86 -2.57 -8.64 28.44
N ARG A 87 -1.25 -8.72 28.30
CA ARG A 87 -0.32 -8.53 29.43
C ARG A 87 -0.12 -7.05 29.75
N MET A 88 -0.01 -6.22 28.72
CA MET A 88 0.28 -4.79 28.85
C MET A 88 -0.97 -3.97 29.12
N TYR A 89 -2.10 -4.35 28.51
CA TYR A 89 -3.36 -3.62 28.48
C TYR A 89 -4.56 -4.54 28.70
N PRO A 90 -4.67 -5.17 29.89
CA PRO A 90 -5.70 -6.18 30.17
C PRO A 90 -7.14 -5.64 30.12
N ASP A 91 -7.32 -4.32 30.16
CA ASP A 91 -8.59 -3.62 30.14
C ASP A 91 -8.94 -3.01 28.77
N ARG A 92 -8.10 -3.22 27.74
CA ARG A 92 -8.32 -2.70 26.38
C ARG A 92 -8.78 -3.81 25.43
N PRO A 93 -9.73 -3.52 24.51
CA PRO A 93 -10.20 -4.50 23.56
C PRO A 93 -9.11 -4.88 22.54
N LEU A 94 -9.17 -6.11 22.05
CA LEU A 94 -8.33 -6.56 20.94
C LEU A 94 -8.88 -5.99 19.62
N MET A 95 -8.09 -5.19 18.91
CA MET A 95 -8.47 -4.56 17.65
C MET A 95 -7.43 -4.84 16.55
N PHE A 96 -7.88 -5.41 15.43
CA PHE A 96 -7.05 -5.73 14.25
C PHE A 96 -7.45 -4.79 13.11
N THR A 97 -6.68 -3.72 12.93
CA THR A 97 -7.00 -2.62 12.01
C THR A 97 -6.65 -2.91 10.56
N GLU A 98 -5.61 -3.70 10.32
CA GLU A 98 -5.21 -4.04 8.96
C GLU A 98 -4.82 -5.51 8.85
N ASN A 99 -5.78 -6.35 8.45
CA ASN A 99 -5.49 -7.71 8.03
C ASN A 99 -5.12 -7.72 6.54
N GLU A 100 -3.82 -7.80 6.27
CA GLU A 100 -3.24 -7.38 4.99
C GLU A 100 -3.47 -8.37 3.83
N GLY A 101 -4.02 -7.89 2.73
CA GLY A 101 -4.11 -8.57 1.43
C GLY A 101 -3.04 -8.13 0.42
N TRP A 102 -2.34 -7.03 0.72
CA TRP A 102 -1.27 -6.41 -0.08
C TRP A 102 -1.70 -5.66 -1.35
N PHE A 103 -0.86 -4.72 -1.78
CA PHE A 103 -1.06 -3.87 -2.96
C PHE A 103 -0.25 -4.35 -4.17
N GLN A 104 -0.58 -3.88 -5.37
CA GLN A 104 0.10 -4.23 -6.62
C GLN A 104 1.18 -3.22 -6.98
N GLN A 105 2.44 -3.66 -7.12
CA GLN A 105 3.54 -2.82 -7.59
C GLN A 105 3.74 -2.91 -9.09
N TRP A 106 4.25 -1.83 -9.70
CA TRP A 106 4.68 -1.84 -11.09
C TRP A 106 5.83 -2.84 -11.30
N GLY A 107 5.77 -3.61 -12.38
CA GLY A 107 6.80 -4.60 -12.75
C GLY A 107 6.86 -5.85 -11.86
N GLN A 108 6.02 -5.97 -10.83
CA GLN A 108 5.96 -7.13 -9.95
C GLN A 108 4.79 -8.06 -10.30
N PRO A 109 4.89 -9.37 -9.99
CA PRO A 109 3.74 -10.27 -10.07
C PRO A 109 2.64 -9.84 -9.10
N ILE A 110 1.44 -10.39 -9.30
CA ILE A 110 0.33 -10.16 -8.36
C ILE A 110 0.64 -10.82 -7.03
N SER A 111 0.53 -10.04 -5.96
CA SER A 111 0.58 -10.57 -4.59
C SER A 111 -0.67 -11.38 -4.33
N ILE A 112 -0.49 -12.68 -4.06
CA ILE A 112 -1.58 -13.61 -3.80
C ILE A 112 -1.54 -14.07 -2.36
N ARG A 113 -2.66 -13.88 -1.66
CA ARG A 113 -2.93 -14.44 -0.34
C ARG A 113 -4.06 -15.46 -0.43
N LYS A 114 -3.77 -16.71 -0.08
CA LYS A 114 -4.74 -17.83 -0.21
C LYS A 114 -6.00 -17.57 0.61
N THR A 115 -7.16 -17.93 0.08
CA THR A 115 -8.45 -17.86 0.78
C THR A 115 -8.42 -18.58 2.13
N SER A 116 -7.81 -19.76 2.22
CA SER A 116 -7.69 -20.51 3.47
C SER A 116 -6.86 -19.79 4.52
N ASP A 117 -5.85 -19.03 4.11
CA ASP A 117 -4.92 -18.34 5.01
C ASP A 117 -5.59 -17.14 5.68
N VAL A 118 -6.22 -16.26 4.91
CA VAL A 118 -7.00 -15.14 5.47
C VAL A 118 -8.18 -15.65 6.29
N ALA A 119 -8.85 -16.72 5.84
CA ALA A 119 -9.94 -17.34 6.59
C ALA A 119 -9.48 -17.90 7.94
N TYR A 120 -8.32 -18.55 7.97
CA TYR A 120 -7.68 -19.03 9.20
C TYR A 120 -7.40 -17.87 10.15
N SER A 121 -6.70 -16.83 9.69
CA SER A 121 -6.35 -15.65 10.49
C SER A 121 -7.58 -14.98 11.12
N VAL A 122 -8.64 -14.74 10.33
CA VAL A 122 -9.85 -14.08 10.83
C VAL A 122 -10.61 -14.95 11.81
N ALA A 123 -10.76 -16.25 11.52
CA ALA A 123 -11.47 -17.17 12.41
C ALA A 123 -10.72 -17.33 13.74
N GLU A 124 -9.40 -17.44 13.71
CA GLU A 124 -8.54 -17.52 14.90
C GLU A 124 -8.60 -16.23 15.73
N TRP A 125 -8.61 -15.06 15.08
CA TRP A 125 -8.75 -13.77 15.75
C TRP A 125 -10.04 -13.69 16.59
N PHE A 126 -11.19 -13.99 15.99
CA PHE A 126 -12.47 -13.98 16.72
C PHE A 126 -12.57 -15.12 17.74
N ALA A 127 -11.99 -16.29 17.44
CA ALA A 127 -11.91 -17.40 18.39
C ALA A 127 -11.24 -16.95 19.69
N ALA A 128 -10.15 -16.20 19.57
CA ALA A 128 -9.39 -15.66 20.68
C ALA A 128 -10.05 -14.43 21.34
N GLY A 129 -11.25 -14.00 20.97
CA GLY A 129 -11.94 -12.86 21.60
C GLY A 129 -11.60 -11.51 20.97
N GLY A 130 -11.14 -11.50 19.72
CA GLY A 130 -10.99 -10.28 18.92
C GLY A 130 -12.30 -9.48 18.86
N ALA A 131 -12.28 -8.21 19.24
CA ALA A 131 -13.47 -7.36 19.29
C ALA A 131 -13.69 -6.56 18.00
N TYR A 132 -12.62 -6.29 17.25
CA TYR A 132 -12.67 -5.58 15.97
C TYR A 132 -11.69 -6.22 14.99
N HIS A 133 -12.10 -6.31 13.72
CA HIS A 133 -11.28 -6.78 12.61
C HIS A 133 -11.63 -5.99 11.35
N ALA A 134 -10.62 -5.59 10.59
CA ALA A 134 -10.78 -4.99 9.28
C ALA A 134 -9.87 -5.67 8.25
N TYR A 135 -10.44 -6.00 7.10
CA TYR A 135 -9.70 -6.45 5.93
C TYR A 135 -9.03 -5.25 5.28
N TYR A 136 -7.70 -5.30 5.15
CA TYR A 136 -6.93 -4.30 4.40
C TYR A 136 -6.41 -4.96 3.11
N MET A 137 -7.19 -5.07 2.04
CA MET A 137 -8.47 -4.40 1.79
C MET A 137 -9.64 -5.39 1.74
N TRP A 138 -10.86 -4.91 1.99
CA TRP A 138 -12.07 -5.59 1.51
C TRP A 138 -12.26 -5.36 0.01
N HIS A 139 -12.09 -4.11 -0.42
CA HIS A 139 -12.09 -3.67 -1.82
C HIS A 139 -10.93 -2.69 -2.00
N GLY A 140 -9.96 -3.05 -2.85
CA GLY A 140 -8.81 -2.19 -3.12
C GLY A 140 -9.13 -1.06 -4.09
N GLY A 141 -9.88 -1.36 -5.15
CA GLY A 141 -10.26 -0.38 -6.17
C GLY A 141 -9.06 0.08 -7.02
N ASN A 142 -9.13 1.34 -7.48
CA ASN A 142 -8.16 1.90 -8.41
C ASN A 142 -7.61 3.25 -7.94
N ASN A 143 -6.32 3.44 -8.14
CA ASN A 143 -5.62 4.70 -8.00
C ASN A 143 -5.84 5.56 -9.24
N TYR A 144 -6.83 6.44 -9.19
CA TYR A 144 -7.16 7.34 -10.32
C TYR A 144 -6.22 8.54 -10.39
N GLY A 145 -6.01 9.01 -11.62
CA GLY A 145 -5.16 10.17 -11.87
C GLY A 145 -3.69 9.85 -11.57
N ARG A 146 -2.98 10.83 -10.99
CA ARG A 146 -1.51 10.79 -10.83
C ARG A 146 -1.00 11.07 -9.41
N ILE A 147 -1.91 11.36 -8.48
CA ILE A 147 -1.57 11.77 -7.09
C ILE A 147 -1.97 10.72 -6.04
N ALA A 148 -2.52 9.58 -6.48
CA ALA A 148 -3.09 8.57 -5.58
C ALA A 148 -2.08 7.53 -5.10
N ALA A 149 -0.95 7.35 -5.79
CA ALA A 149 -0.06 6.22 -5.59
C ALA A 149 1.43 6.57 -5.68
N SER A 150 2.24 5.83 -4.93
CA SER A 150 3.70 5.85 -4.97
C SER A 150 4.24 4.48 -5.37
N GLY A 151 4.51 4.27 -6.65
CA GLY A 151 5.02 2.97 -7.13
C GLY A 151 4.03 1.80 -7.05
N VAL A 152 2.77 2.14 -6.82
CA VAL A 152 1.65 1.21 -6.85
C VAL A 152 0.95 1.38 -8.18
N THR A 153 0.46 0.28 -8.75
CA THR A 153 -0.23 0.35 -10.04
C THR A 153 -1.55 1.09 -9.93
N THR A 154 -2.13 1.44 -11.07
CA THR A 154 -3.50 1.97 -11.13
C THR A 154 -4.48 1.00 -10.48
N LEU A 155 -4.26 -0.30 -10.64
CA LEU A 155 -4.96 -1.34 -9.88
C LEU A 155 -4.37 -1.38 -8.46
N TYR A 156 -5.11 -0.98 -7.42
CA TYR A 156 -4.50 -0.87 -6.08
C TYR A 156 -4.22 -2.25 -5.46
N ALA A 157 -5.27 -3.03 -5.25
CA ALA A 157 -5.20 -4.40 -4.72
C ALA A 157 -6.37 -5.20 -5.28
N ASP A 158 -6.08 -6.32 -5.95
CA ASP A 158 -7.10 -7.12 -6.64
C ASP A 158 -7.28 -8.54 -6.07
N ASP A 159 -6.25 -9.12 -5.44
CA ASP A 159 -6.40 -10.38 -4.70
C ASP A 159 -6.99 -10.19 -3.29
N VAL A 160 -8.03 -9.37 -3.20
CA VAL A 160 -8.81 -9.11 -1.98
C VAL A 160 -10.25 -9.59 -2.15
N CYS A 161 -11.16 -9.30 -1.22
CA CYS A 161 -12.52 -9.87 -1.29
C CYS A 161 -13.32 -9.37 -2.51
N LEU A 162 -13.10 -8.15 -2.96
CA LEU A 162 -13.68 -7.61 -4.19
C LEU A 162 -12.57 -7.24 -5.17
N HIS A 163 -12.73 -7.63 -6.44
CA HIS A 163 -11.91 -7.12 -7.54
C HIS A 163 -12.06 -5.61 -7.65
N ALA A 164 -11.11 -4.97 -8.33
CA ALA A 164 -11.09 -3.51 -8.47
C ALA A 164 -12.26 -2.93 -9.30
N ASP A 165 -13.01 -3.76 -10.01
CA ASP A 165 -14.27 -3.41 -10.67
C ASP A 165 -15.50 -3.55 -9.75
N GLY A 166 -15.28 -3.97 -8.50
CA GLY A 166 -16.31 -4.19 -7.48
C GLY A 166 -16.97 -5.56 -7.53
N THR A 167 -16.56 -6.46 -8.42
CA THR A 167 -17.10 -7.83 -8.49
C THR A 167 -16.50 -8.74 -7.40
N PRO A 168 -17.24 -9.76 -6.93
CA PRO A 168 -16.71 -10.74 -5.97
C PRO A 168 -15.48 -11.49 -6.49
N ASN A 169 -14.40 -11.51 -5.70
CA ASN A 169 -13.25 -12.38 -5.95
C ASN A 169 -13.50 -13.76 -5.33
N GLU A 170 -14.00 -14.70 -6.13
CA GLU A 170 -14.34 -16.05 -5.65
C GLU A 170 -13.17 -17.03 -5.72
N PRO A 171 -12.95 -17.84 -4.67
CA PRO A 171 -13.89 -18.14 -3.58
C PRO A 171 -13.72 -17.27 -2.32
N LYS A 172 -12.82 -16.29 -2.34
CA LYS A 172 -12.41 -15.50 -1.16
C LYS A 172 -13.59 -14.71 -0.59
N TYR A 173 -14.33 -14.01 -1.45
CA TYR A 173 -15.53 -13.26 -1.08
C TYR A 173 -16.56 -14.12 -0.35
N THR A 174 -17.03 -15.19 -0.98
CA THR A 174 -18.09 -16.03 -0.40
C THR A 174 -17.61 -16.74 0.86
N HIS A 175 -16.38 -17.26 0.87
CA HIS A 175 -15.87 -18.01 2.02
C HIS A 175 -15.73 -17.15 3.28
N LEU A 176 -15.18 -15.94 3.13
CA LEU A 176 -15.06 -14.98 4.23
C LEU A 176 -16.41 -14.41 4.65
N SER A 177 -17.32 -14.18 3.69
CA SER A 177 -18.69 -13.76 4.01
C SER A 177 -19.41 -14.81 4.86
N ARG A 178 -19.27 -16.11 4.57
CA ARG A 178 -19.85 -17.19 5.39
C ARG A 178 -19.32 -17.18 6.82
N LEU A 179 -18.02 -16.99 6.99
CA LEU A 179 -17.42 -16.85 8.33
C LEU A 179 -18.02 -15.64 9.08
N GLN A 180 -18.09 -14.48 8.43
CA GLN A 180 -18.65 -13.27 9.05
C GLN A 180 -20.10 -13.45 9.50
N HIS A 181 -20.94 -14.12 8.69
CA HIS A 181 -22.32 -14.42 9.09
C HIS A 181 -22.37 -15.31 10.33
N ILE A 182 -21.49 -16.31 10.44
CA ILE A 182 -21.41 -17.16 11.64
C ILE A 182 -20.99 -16.34 12.87
N ILE A 183 -20.00 -15.44 12.73
CA ILE A 183 -19.56 -14.56 13.81
C ILE A 183 -20.70 -13.62 14.23
N ALA A 184 -21.41 -13.00 13.28
CA ALA A 184 -22.54 -12.13 13.56
C ALA A 184 -23.70 -12.88 14.24
N ASP A 185 -24.07 -14.05 13.71
CA ASP A 185 -25.13 -14.93 14.25
C ASP A 185 -24.80 -15.49 15.63
N ARG A 186 -23.53 -15.42 16.05
CA ARG A 186 -23.04 -15.89 17.36
C ARG A 186 -22.47 -14.75 18.22
N ALA A 187 -22.62 -13.49 17.79
CA ALA A 187 -22.03 -12.34 18.46
C ALA A 187 -22.48 -12.24 19.93
N GLU A 188 -23.74 -12.53 20.24
CA GLU A 188 -24.24 -12.52 21.63
C GLU A 188 -23.44 -13.46 22.54
N ALA A 189 -23.06 -14.65 22.07
CA ALA A 189 -22.28 -15.59 22.85
C ALA A 189 -20.80 -15.18 22.97
N LEU A 190 -20.24 -14.58 21.92
CA LEU A 190 -18.88 -14.05 21.90
C LEU A 190 -18.73 -12.82 22.81
N LEU A 191 -19.75 -11.96 22.89
CA LEU A 191 -19.72 -10.71 23.66
C LEU A 191 -20.08 -10.87 25.14
N LYS A 192 -20.76 -11.96 25.52
CA LYS A 192 -21.21 -12.18 26.91
C LYS A 192 -20.13 -12.75 27.84
N GLN A 193 -19.06 -13.31 27.29
CA GLN A 193 -18.04 -14.02 28.06
C GLN A 193 -16.72 -14.10 27.29
N ASP A 194 -15.64 -14.29 28.02
CA ASP A 194 -14.35 -14.62 27.43
C ASP A 194 -14.32 -16.08 26.95
N SER A 195 -13.53 -16.33 25.90
CA SER A 195 -13.26 -17.69 25.43
C SER A 195 -12.54 -18.52 26.49
N ILE A 196 -12.89 -19.79 26.62
CA ILE A 196 -12.11 -20.78 27.38
C ILE A 196 -11.14 -21.48 26.42
N ARG A 197 -9.84 -21.17 26.53
CA ARG A 197 -8.79 -21.83 25.75
C ARG A 197 -8.38 -23.14 26.41
N THR A 198 -8.47 -24.25 25.69
CA THR A 198 -8.06 -25.59 26.15
C THR A 198 -7.13 -26.23 25.12
N THR A 199 -5.95 -26.70 25.53
CA THR A 199 -5.11 -27.54 24.66
C THR A 199 -5.76 -28.90 24.47
N ILE A 200 -5.69 -29.44 23.26
CA ILE A 200 -6.28 -30.74 22.93
C ILE A 200 -5.20 -31.71 22.43
N PRO A 201 -5.35 -33.01 22.69
CA PRO A 201 -4.38 -33.98 22.22
C PRO A 201 -4.52 -34.22 20.71
N TYR A 202 -3.39 -34.54 20.08
CA TYR A 202 -3.31 -34.95 18.68
C TYR A 202 -2.77 -36.38 18.54
N TRP A 203 -3.09 -37.02 17.43
CA TRP A 203 -2.61 -38.36 17.11
C TRP A 203 -1.22 -38.30 16.49
N ASN A 204 -0.22 -38.91 17.12
CA ASN A 204 1.16 -38.93 16.60
C ASN A 204 1.49 -40.16 15.72
N GLY A 205 0.49 -40.98 15.40
CA GLY A 205 0.67 -42.27 14.72
C GLY A 205 0.52 -43.48 15.65
N ASN A 206 0.76 -43.31 16.95
CA ASN A 206 0.76 -44.40 17.94
C ASN A 206 -0.19 -44.15 19.13
N ALA A 207 -0.27 -42.91 19.60
CA ALA A 207 -1.08 -42.53 20.74
C ALA A 207 -1.57 -41.08 20.64
N TRP A 208 -2.59 -40.76 21.42
CA TRP A 208 -3.04 -39.39 21.67
C TRP A 208 -2.07 -38.73 22.66
N ILE A 209 -1.42 -37.66 22.22
CA ILE A 209 -0.46 -36.91 23.04
C ILE A 209 -0.81 -35.43 23.08
N ASN A 210 -0.47 -34.77 24.17
CA ASN A 210 -0.69 -33.33 24.31
C ASN A 210 0.34 -32.56 23.47
N GLY A 211 -0.13 -31.60 22.70
CA GLY A 211 0.69 -30.64 21.96
C GLY A 211 0.35 -29.20 22.35
N THR A 212 1.15 -28.25 21.86
CA THR A 212 0.91 -26.81 22.04
C THR A 212 0.28 -26.14 20.82
N SER A 213 0.38 -26.78 19.65
CA SER A 213 -0.09 -26.26 18.37
C SER A 213 -1.53 -26.65 18.03
N GLN A 214 -2.24 -27.29 18.96
CA GLN A 214 -3.65 -27.65 18.81
C GLN A 214 -4.41 -27.26 20.07
N PHE A 215 -5.46 -26.47 19.89
CA PHE A 215 -6.26 -25.98 20.99
C PHE A 215 -7.67 -25.65 20.53
N VAL A 216 -8.56 -25.48 21.49
CA VAL A 216 -9.93 -25.05 21.26
C VAL A 216 -10.18 -23.77 22.04
N TYR A 217 -10.75 -22.78 21.38
CA TYR A 217 -11.46 -21.69 22.05
C TYR A 217 -12.94 -22.03 22.12
N SER A 218 -13.49 -22.10 23.33
CA SER A 218 -14.89 -22.42 23.56
C SER A 218 -15.64 -21.23 24.13
N TYR A 219 -16.84 -20.98 23.60
CA TYR A 219 -17.86 -20.07 24.14
C TYR A 219 -19.11 -20.89 24.50
N PRO A 220 -19.10 -21.59 25.65
CA PRO A 220 -20.20 -22.47 26.01
C PRO A 220 -21.51 -21.71 26.23
N PRO A 221 -22.67 -22.33 25.98
CA PRO A 221 -22.85 -23.67 25.43
C PRO A 221 -23.08 -23.63 23.90
N SER A 222 -22.38 -22.76 23.15
CA SER A 222 -22.83 -22.41 21.78
C SER A 222 -21.81 -22.61 20.67
N LEU A 223 -20.52 -22.44 20.93
CA LEU A 223 -19.53 -22.31 19.87
C LEU A 223 -18.15 -22.82 20.30
N HIS A 224 -17.50 -23.58 19.41
CA HIS A 224 -16.15 -24.11 19.63
C HIS A 224 -15.31 -23.92 18.36
N PHE A 225 -14.20 -23.22 18.49
CA PHE A 225 -13.20 -23.05 17.43
C PHE A 225 -12.07 -24.03 17.70
N VAL A 226 -12.02 -25.12 16.93
CA VAL A 226 -10.95 -26.12 16.97
C VAL A 226 -9.84 -25.65 16.03
N ILE A 227 -8.66 -25.39 16.57
CA ILE A 227 -7.56 -24.74 15.85
C ILE A 227 -6.35 -25.68 15.79
N SER A 228 -5.72 -25.75 14.63
CA SER A 228 -4.45 -26.43 14.41
C SER A 228 -3.47 -25.46 13.75
N GLN A 229 -2.40 -25.13 14.47
CA GLN A 229 -1.21 -24.40 14.00
C GLN A 229 -0.12 -25.35 13.48
N ALA A 230 -0.44 -26.63 13.25
CA ALA A 230 0.53 -27.57 12.71
C ALA A 230 0.84 -27.29 11.23
N THR A 231 2.08 -27.56 10.84
CA THR A 231 2.57 -27.47 9.46
C THR A 231 2.20 -28.68 8.61
N THR A 232 1.57 -29.70 9.20
CA THR A 232 1.10 -30.89 8.50
C THR A 232 -0.30 -31.29 9.00
N PRO A 233 -1.12 -31.93 8.14
CA PRO A 233 -2.40 -32.47 8.55
C PRO A 233 -2.28 -33.47 9.70
N LEU A 234 -3.24 -33.43 10.61
CA LEU A 234 -3.26 -34.29 11.80
C LEU A 234 -4.68 -34.61 12.24
N PHE A 235 -4.79 -35.50 13.22
CA PHE A 235 -6.04 -35.76 13.92
C PHE A 235 -5.98 -35.17 15.33
N VAL A 236 -7.05 -34.52 15.76
CA VAL A 236 -7.24 -34.04 17.14
C VAL A 236 -8.41 -34.74 17.80
N LEU A 237 -8.37 -34.88 19.13
CA LEU A 237 -9.48 -35.43 19.91
C LEU A 237 -10.13 -34.34 20.75
N PHE A 238 -11.38 -34.04 20.44
CA PHE A 238 -12.19 -33.05 21.17
C PHE A 238 -13.59 -33.60 21.40
N ARG A 239 -14.10 -33.51 22.64
CA ARG A 239 -15.40 -34.05 23.08
C ARG A 239 -15.65 -35.49 22.61
N ASN A 240 -14.63 -36.35 22.76
CA ASN A 240 -14.63 -37.75 22.31
C ASN A 240 -14.85 -37.97 20.81
N GLN A 241 -14.68 -36.94 19.99
CA GLN A 241 -14.68 -37.04 18.54
C GLN A 241 -13.27 -36.91 17.98
N ASN A 242 -12.96 -37.80 17.04
CA ASN A 242 -11.74 -37.72 16.25
C ASN A 242 -11.97 -36.77 15.07
N ILE A 243 -11.25 -35.65 15.04
CA ILE A 243 -11.40 -34.59 14.04
C ILE A 243 -10.13 -34.55 13.20
N SER A 244 -10.28 -34.80 11.90
CA SER A 244 -9.20 -34.55 10.93
C SER A 244 -9.04 -33.05 10.70
N MET A 245 -7.81 -32.55 10.75
CA MET A 245 -7.47 -31.14 10.54
C MET A 245 -6.42 -31.04 9.43
N ASN A 246 -6.57 -30.06 8.54
CA ASN A 246 -5.49 -29.66 7.64
C ASN A 246 -4.42 -28.84 8.41
N ASP A 247 -3.33 -28.51 7.75
CA ASP A 247 -2.34 -27.56 8.27
C ASP A 247 -2.97 -26.15 8.40
N HIS A 248 -2.57 -25.38 9.42
CA HIS A 248 -3.03 -24.00 9.68
C HIS A 248 -4.55 -23.81 9.43
N THR A 249 -5.37 -24.46 10.25
CA THR A 249 -6.82 -24.57 10.01
C THR A 249 -7.63 -24.29 11.26
N VAL A 250 -8.76 -23.60 11.07
CA VAL A 250 -9.81 -23.44 12.08
C VAL A 250 -11.08 -24.15 11.62
N ARG A 251 -11.65 -24.97 12.49
CA ARG A 251 -12.98 -25.56 12.32
C ARG A 251 -13.91 -25.08 13.43
N ILE A 252 -15.10 -24.63 13.04
CA ILE A 252 -16.10 -24.09 13.96
C ILE A 252 -17.22 -25.12 14.14
N TYR A 253 -17.50 -25.48 15.38
CA TYR A 253 -18.56 -26.41 15.75
C TYR A 253 -19.57 -25.77 16.72
N ASP A 254 -20.81 -26.26 16.69
CA ASP A 254 -21.77 -26.03 17.77
C ASP A 254 -21.55 -27.02 18.95
N ASP A 255 -22.38 -26.91 19.99
CA ASP A 255 -22.28 -27.77 21.19
C ASP A 255 -22.65 -29.25 20.92
N ASN A 256 -23.38 -29.52 19.85
CA ASN A 256 -23.71 -30.86 19.38
C ASN A 256 -22.61 -31.45 18.48
N MET A 257 -21.48 -30.73 18.31
CA MET A 257 -20.40 -31.08 17.38
C MET A 257 -20.83 -31.12 15.91
N THR A 258 -21.84 -30.34 15.52
CA THR A 258 -22.16 -30.06 14.12
C THR A 258 -21.11 -29.11 13.57
N LEU A 259 -20.44 -29.49 12.47
CA LEU A 259 -19.50 -28.60 11.78
C LEU A 259 -20.29 -27.46 11.13
N LEU A 260 -20.01 -26.22 11.56
CA LEU A 260 -20.61 -25.01 11.02
C LEU A 260 -19.77 -24.44 9.86
N TRP A 261 -18.44 -24.51 9.97
CA TRP A 261 -17.52 -23.95 8.98
C TRP A 261 -16.08 -24.46 9.16
N ASP A 262 -15.31 -24.53 8.07
CA ASP A 262 -13.91 -24.95 8.04
C ASP A 262 -13.10 -23.98 7.16
N SER A 263 -12.04 -23.38 7.70
CA SER A 263 -11.23 -22.38 6.99
C SER A 263 -10.59 -22.92 5.71
N ALA A 264 -10.32 -24.21 5.62
CA ALA A 264 -9.64 -24.84 4.50
C ALA A 264 -10.61 -25.44 3.44
N VAL A 265 -11.93 -25.46 3.69
CA VAL A 265 -12.90 -26.12 2.81
C VAL A 265 -13.86 -25.09 2.19
N TYR A 266 -13.67 -24.84 0.90
CA TYR A 266 -14.47 -23.93 0.07
C TYR A 266 -14.63 -24.45 -1.37
N SER A 267 -14.46 -25.76 -1.56
CA SER A 267 -14.56 -26.41 -2.88
C SER A 267 -15.96 -26.40 -3.48
N ASP A 268 -16.98 -26.07 -2.67
CA ASP A 268 -18.36 -25.88 -3.13
C ASP A 268 -18.58 -24.50 -3.78
N VAL A 269 -17.65 -23.56 -3.62
CA VAL A 269 -17.68 -22.25 -4.27
C VAL A 269 -16.93 -22.34 -5.59
N ALA A 270 -17.60 -22.01 -6.69
CA ALA A 270 -16.96 -21.96 -8.00
C ALA A 270 -15.92 -20.83 -8.05
N SER A 271 -14.65 -21.17 -8.27
CA SER A 271 -13.59 -20.18 -8.42
C SER A 271 -13.65 -19.52 -9.79
N ASN A 272 -13.55 -18.19 -9.83
CA ASN A 272 -13.37 -17.34 -11.01
C ASN A 272 -14.36 -17.56 -12.17
N ASN A 273 -15.47 -16.84 -12.14
CA ASN A 273 -16.47 -16.73 -13.21
C ASN A 273 -16.34 -15.43 -14.03
N THR A 274 -15.25 -14.67 -13.87
CA THR A 274 -15.06 -13.39 -14.56
C THR A 274 -14.53 -13.62 -15.97
N VAL A 275 -15.26 -13.10 -16.96
CA VAL A 275 -14.87 -13.14 -18.38
C VAL A 275 -14.76 -11.71 -18.89
N LEU A 276 -13.57 -11.32 -19.35
CA LEU A 276 -13.37 -10.07 -20.07
C LEU A 276 -13.90 -10.22 -21.49
N VAL A 277 -15.04 -9.59 -21.77
CA VAL A 277 -15.65 -9.57 -23.10
C VAL A 277 -15.42 -8.20 -23.73
N PRO A 278 -14.73 -8.13 -24.89
CA PRO A 278 -14.60 -6.87 -25.62
C PRO A 278 -15.98 -6.34 -26.03
N VAL A 279 -16.37 -5.17 -25.53
CA VAL A 279 -17.67 -4.54 -25.85
C VAL A 279 -17.65 -3.91 -27.24
N VAL A 280 -16.49 -3.48 -27.73
CA VAL A 280 -16.30 -2.94 -29.08
C VAL A 280 -15.27 -3.78 -29.82
N ALA A 281 -15.71 -4.45 -30.88
CA ALA A 281 -14.85 -5.17 -31.81
C ALA A 281 -14.75 -4.40 -33.14
N GLY A 282 -13.65 -3.68 -33.36
CA GLY A 282 -13.41 -2.92 -34.59
C GLY A 282 -12.25 -1.92 -34.47
N LEU A 283 -11.69 -1.52 -35.61
CA LEU A 283 -10.69 -0.46 -35.66
C LEU A 283 -11.36 0.88 -35.31
N GLN A 284 -10.98 1.44 -34.17
CA GLN A 284 -11.32 2.81 -33.79
C GLN A 284 -10.63 3.78 -34.77
N ASN A 285 -11.30 4.86 -35.15
CA ASN A 285 -10.71 5.92 -35.97
C ASN A 285 -9.79 6.79 -35.10
N TRP A 286 -8.54 6.37 -34.93
CA TRP A 286 -7.57 7.12 -34.16
C TRP A 286 -7.10 8.38 -34.88
N GLN A 287 -7.05 9.49 -34.15
CA GLN A 287 -6.33 10.70 -34.53
C GLN A 287 -5.10 10.81 -33.64
N THR A 288 -3.99 11.28 -34.19
CA THR A 288 -2.75 11.44 -33.43
C THR A 288 -2.34 12.90 -33.41
N TRP A 289 -1.93 13.37 -32.24
CA TRP A 289 -1.24 14.63 -32.05
C TRP A 289 0.12 14.34 -31.45
N SER A 290 1.14 15.09 -31.87
CA SER A 290 2.51 14.89 -31.40
C SER A 290 2.92 16.03 -30.49
N GLU A 291 3.35 15.67 -29.28
CA GLU A 291 3.97 16.60 -28.34
C GLU A 291 5.19 17.24 -28.99
N SER A 292 5.22 18.58 -29.06
CA SER A 292 6.31 19.31 -29.69
C SER A 292 7.39 19.67 -28.68
N SER A 293 8.65 19.44 -29.03
CA SER A 293 9.79 19.98 -28.27
C SER A 293 10.04 21.48 -28.53
N ALA A 294 9.43 22.05 -29.57
CA ALA A 294 9.67 23.43 -29.98
C ALA A 294 8.87 24.44 -29.15
N LYS A 295 9.40 25.67 -29.03
CA LYS A 295 8.85 26.88 -28.37
C LYS A 295 7.38 26.73 -27.95
N SER A 296 7.17 26.32 -26.71
CA SER A 296 5.89 26.46 -26.04
C SER A 296 5.73 27.89 -25.53
N ASN A 297 4.50 28.36 -25.34
CA ASN A 297 4.21 29.58 -24.59
C ASN A 297 4.22 29.33 -23.07
N LEU A 298 4.70 28.16 -22.62
CA LEU A 298 4.72 27.82 -21.21
C LEU A 298 5.83 28.62 -20.50
N PRO A 299 5.60 29.02 -19.24
CA PRO A 299 6.63 29.69 -18.45
C PRO A 299 7.90 28.85 -18.33
N ILE A 300 9.05 29.51 -18.44
CA ILE A 300 10.37 28.91 -18.28
C ILE A 300 11.08 29.58 -17.10
N ILE A 301 11.70 28.78 -16.24
CA ILE A 301 12.59 29.25 -15.17
C ILE A 301 14.04 28.92 -15.56
N THR A 302 14.91 29.93 -15.52
CA THR A 302 16.31 29.79 -15.91
C THR A 302 17.25 29.78 -14.71
N SER A 303 18.27 28.93 -14.71
CA SER A 303 19.31 28.91 -13.68
C SER A 303 20.63 28.33 -14.16
N ALA A 304 21.73 28.67 -13.47
CA ALA A 304 23.06 28.15 -13.75
C ALA A 304 23.18 26.61 -13.60
N ASN A 305 22.40 26.04 -12.68
CA ASN A 305 22.34 24.61 -12.37
C ASN A 305 20.89 24.09 -12.52
N PRO A 306 20.69 22.78 -12.75
CA PRO A 306 19.35 22.18 -12.72
C PRO A 306 18.65 22.44 -11.39
N ILE A 307 17.34 22.69 -11.43
CA ILE A 307 16.48 22.81 -10.26
C ILE A 307 15.67 21.52 -10.11
N GLY A 308 15.62 20.97 -8.89
CA GLY A 308 14.82 19.78 -8.58
C GLY A 308 13.35 19.95 -8.99
N GLN A 309 12.77 18.90 -9.56
CA GLN A 309 11.46 18.93 -10.22
C GLN A 309 10.35 19.46 -9.30
N LEU A 310 10.27 18.95 -8.07
CA LEU A 310 9.19 19.32 -7.14
C LEU A 310 9.23 20.79 -6.72
N ASN A 311 10.41 21.44 -6.77
CA ASN A 311 10.53 22.87 -6.44
C ASN A 311 9.84 23.77 -7.48
N ILE A 312 9.58 23.25 -8.68
CA ILE A 312 8.92 23.97 -9.78
C ILE A 312 7.52 23.41 -10.03
N THR A 313 7.36 22.09 -10.03
CA THR A 313 6.08 21.47 -10.37
C THR A 313 5.07 21.53 -9.24
N ASN A 314 5.51 21.55 -7.97
CA ASN A 314 4.66 21.33 -6.79
C ASN A 314 3.76 20.10 -6.93
N ASP A 315 4.26 19.07 -7.64
CA ASP A 315 3.52 17.84 -7.98
C ASP A 315 2.21 18.06 -8.78
N GLU A 316 2.00 19.25 -9.38
CA GLU A 316 0.84 19.48 -10.24
C GLU A 316 0.93 18.70 -11.57
N THR A 317 2.13 18.28 -11.94
CA THR A 317 2.42 17.43 -13.10
C THR A 317 3.62 16.54 -12.77
N ILE A 318 3.63 15.33 -13.34
CA ILE A 318 4.75 14.39 -13.24
C ILE A 318 5.88 14.74 -14.21
N TYR A 319 5.68 15.69 -15.11
CA TYR A 319 6.61 16.02 -16.19
C TYR A 319 7.37 17.33 -15.92
N MET A 320 8.68 17.31 -16.17
CA MET A 320 9.48 18.53 -16.20
C MET A 320 10.58 18.45 -17.24
N TRP A 321 10.62 19.46 -18.11
CA TRP A 321 11.68 19.61 -19.08
C TRP A 321 12.87 20.38 -18.50
N TYR A 322 14.07 19.88 -18.75
CA TYR A 322 15.35 20.53 -18.53
C TYR A 322 16.02 20.73 -19.87
N ARG A 323 16.29 21.98 -20.27
CA ARG A 323 16.90 22.28 -21.57
C ARG A 323 18.10 23.20 -21.41
N ARG A 324 19.14 22.99 -22.20
CA ARG A 324 20.26 23.93 -22.29
C ARG A 324 20.97 23.81 -23.63
N ASN A 325 21.69 24.84 -23.99
CA ASN A 325 22.59 24.75 -25.13
C ASN A 325 23.86 23.97 -24.75
N VAL A 326 24.31 23.13 -25.68
CA VAL A 326 25.59 22.40 -25.62
C VAL A 326 26.29 22.46 -26.96
N THR A 327 27.62 22.42 -26.94
CA THR A 327 28.45 22.32 -28.16
C THR A 327 29.14 20.98 -28.15
N LEU A 328 28.88 20.14 -29.16
CA LEU A 328 29.51 18.83 -29.27
C LEU A 328 30.97 18.99 -29.71
N LYS A 329 31.94 18.49 -28.94
CA LYS A 329 33.35 18.51 -29.33
C LYS A 329 33.61 17.62 -30.55
N GLN A 330 32.99 16.44 -30.55
CA GLN A 330 33.08 15.45 -31.61
C GLN A 330 31.82 14.56 -31.60
N PRO A 331 31.29 14.17 -32.77
CA PRO A 331 30.26 13.16 -32.84
C PRO A 331 30.80 11.79 -32.44
N SER A 332 29.99 11.00 -31.76
CA SER A 332 30.34 9.66 -31.28
C SER A 332 29.10 8.80 -31.21
N THR A 333 29.24 7.50 -31.48
CA THR A 333 28.18 6.51 -31.20
C THR A 333 28.06 6.20 -29.70
N ASN A 334 29.07 6.59 -28.92
CA ASN A 334 29.23 6.22 -27.52
C ASN A 334 29.36 7.46 -26.62
N THR A 335 28.50 8.46 -26.79
CA THR A 335 28.50 9.64 -25.92
C THR A 335 27.86 9.28 -24.59
N ILE A 336 28.62 9.41 -23.50
CA ILE A 336 28.12 9.09 -22.16
C ILE A 336 27.40 10.31 -21.57
N VAL A 337 26.18 10.10 -21.10
CA VAL A 337 25.46 11.06 -20.25
C VAL A 337 25.35 10.49 -18.85
N ARG A 338 25.68 11.32 -17.86
CA ARG A 338 25.54 11.02 -16.44
C ARG A 338 24.66 12.09 -15.80
N VAL A 339 23.66 11.70 -15.03
CA VAL A 339 22.74 12.63 -14.35
C VAL A 339 22.57 12.21 -12.90
N GLN A 340 22.81 13.13 -11.97
CA GLN A 340 22.37 12.96 -10.58
C GLN A 340 20.87 13.25 -10.50
N THR A 341 20.12 12.23 -10.10
CA THR A 341 18.65 12.21 -10.08
C THR A 341 18.16 11.50 -8.83
N ARG A 342 16.87 11.16 -8.80
CA ARG A 342 16.19 10.50 -7.68
C ARG A 342 15.71 9.12 -8.08
N ILE A 343 15.57 8.25 -7.09
CA ILE A 343 14.85 6.98 -7.20
C ILE A 343 13.39 7.25 -7.59
N ALA A 344 12.73 6.33 -8.30
CA ALA A 344 11.38 6.50 -8.86
C ALA A 344 11.26 7.66 -9.87
N ASN A 345 12.22 7.78 -10.79
CA ASN A 345 12.19 8.74 -11.89
C ASN A 345 12.53 8.06 -13.22
N GLY A 346 11.91 8.56 -14.29
CA GLY A 346 12.35 8.36 -15.68
C GLY A 346 12.98 9.64 -16.25
N LEU A 347 13.97 9.49 -17.13
CA LEU A 347 14.60 10.56 -17.89
C LEU A 347 14.63 10.18 -19.38
N LEU A 348 14.01 11.00 -20.22
CA LEU A 348 14.07 10.87 -21.67
C LEU A 348 15.02 11.93 -22.25
N PHE A 349 15.94 11.53 -23.13
CA PHE A 349 17.00 12.39 -23.65
C PHE A 349 16.75 12.77 -25.11
N PHE A 350 16.90 14.05 -25.42
CA PHE A 350 16.76 14.59 -26.77
C PHE A 350 17.88 15.57 -27.11
N LEU A 351 18.14 15.74 -28.40
CA LEU A 351 19.01 16.79 -28.94
C LEU A 351 18.33 17.44 -30.15
N ASP A 352 18.09 18.75 -30.07
CA ASP A 352 17.26 19.52 -31.02
C ASP A 352 15.90 18.82 -31.31
N GLY A 353 15.23 18.34 -30.27
CA GLY A 353 13.97 17.62 -30.37
C GLY A 353 14.04 16.18 -30.86
N LYS A 354 15.20 15.68 -31.29
CA LYS A 354 15.35 14.27 -31.70
C LYS A 354 15.56 13.39 -30.47
N TYR A 355 14.70 12.39 -30.27
CA TYR A 355 14.84 11.39 -29.21
C TYR A 355 16.12 10.55 -29.39
N LEU A 356 16.82 10.30 -28.28
CA LEU A 356 18.11 9.60 -28.27
C LEU A 356 18.12 8.36 -27.37
N GLY A 357 17.29 8.31 -26.33
CA GLY A 357 17.26 7.21 -25.38
C GLY A 357 16.61 7.60 -24.06
N GLU A 358 16.51 6.61 -23.17
CA GLU A 358 15.86 6.74 -21.87
C GLU A 358 16.63 6.03 -20.76
N PHE A 359 16.50 6.57 -19.56
CA PHE A 359 16.85 5.92 -18.32
C PHE A 359 15.59 5.87 -17.46
N ASP A 360 15.34 4.76 -16.79
CA ASP A 360 14.29 4.67 -15.78
C ASP A 360 14.77 3.94 -14.52
N ASP A 361 14.21 4.37 -13.39
CA ASP A 361 14.37 3.71 -12.10
C ASP A 361 12.97 3.44 -11.54
N HIS A 362 12.60 2.15 -11.52
CA HIS A 362 11.31 1.66 -11.00
C HIS A 362 11.40 1.23 -9.53
N ASN A 363 12.48 1.58 -8.83
CA ASN A 363 12.55 1.38 -7.39
C ASN A 363 11.76 2.51 -6.71
N HIS A 364 11.02 2.19 -5.65
CA HIS A 364 10.15 3.14 -4.94
C HIS A 364 10.57 3.31 -3.49
N GLN A 365 11.87 3.37 -3.25
CA GLN A 365 12.47 3.72 -1.95
C GLN A 365 12.86 5.20 -1.91
N ALA A 366 13.07 5.75 -0.72
CA ALA A 366 13.73 7.05 -0.58
C ALA A 366 15.20 6.97 -1.02
N GLY A 367 15.64 7.92 -1.83
CA GLY A 367 17.08 8.07 -2.10
C GLY A 367 17.43 8.77 -3.40
N SER A 368 18.72 9.07 -3.52
CA SER A 368 19.33 9.55 -4.76
C SER A 368 19.60 8.36 -5.70
N ALA A 369 19.57 8.63 -6.99
CA ALA A 369 20.00 7.73 -8.04
C ALA A 369 20.97 8.46 -8.98
N GLU A 370 21.71 7.69 -9.78
CA GLU A 370 22.58 8.25 -10.80
C GLU A 370 22.27 7.57 -12.12
N ALA A 371 21.70 8.33 -13.06
CA ALA A 371 21.41 7.85 -14.39
C ALA A 371 22.70 7.82 -15.21
N PHE A 372 22.95 6.69 -15.86
CA PHE A 372 24.04 6.51 -16.80
C PHE A 372 23.49 5.94 -18.10
N ILE A 373 23.67 6.68 -19.19
CA ILE A 373 23.20 6.25 -20.52
C ILE A 373 24.25 6.56 -21.58
N VAL A 374 24.31 5.69 -22.59
CA VAL A 374 25.15 5.88 -23.79
C VAL A 374 24.24 6.29 -24.94
N LEU A 375 24.47 7.47 -25.50
CA LEU A 375 23.71 8.04 -26.61
C LEU A 375 24.51 7.99 -27.91
N ASP A 376 23.83 7.68 -29.02
CA ASP A 376 24.40 7.78 -30.36
C ASP A 376 24.20 9.19 -30.94
N LEU A 377 25.28 9.97 -30.94
CA LEU A 377 25.35 11.31 -31.51
C LEU A 377 26.13 11.35 -32.82
N SER A 378 26.39 10.21 -33.47
CA SER A 378 27.21 10.11 -34.68
C SER A 378 26.67 10.91 -35.88
N ASN A 379 25.36 11.17 -35.90
CA ASN A 379 24.67 11.90 -36.96
C ASN A 379 24.71 13.44 -36.78
N PHE A 380 25.34 13.95 -35.72
CA PHE A 380 25.45 15.38 -35.46
C PHE A 380 26.83 15.91 -35.85
N ASN A 381 26.94 17.22 -36.08
CA ASN A 381 28.21 17.87 -36.43
C ASN A 381 29.00 18.31 -35.19
N ALA A 382 30.33 18.18 -35.26
CA ALA A 382 31.25 18.76 -34.29
C ALA A 382 31.21 20.29 -34.30
N ASN A 383 31.50 20.92 -33.16
CA ASN A 383 31.60 22.36 -32.94
C ASN A 383 30.33 23.15 -33.31
N GLN A 384 29.19 22.48 -33.41
CA GLN A 384 27.87 23.07 -33.59
C GLN A 384 27.14 23.10 -32.24
N GLN A 385 26.38 24.17 -32.01
CA GLN A 385 25.52 24.31 -30.84
C GLN A 385 24.18 23.62 -31.10
N TYR A 386 23.70 22.87 -30.10
CA TYR A 386 22.42 22.18 -30.09
C TYR A 386 21.72 22.42 -28.75
N VAL A 387 20.40 22.30 -28.73
CA VAL A 387 19.60 22.26 -27.51
C VAL A 387 19.60 20.81 -27.00
N PHE A 388 20.28 20.58 -25.88
CA PHE A 388 20.17 19.32 -25.16
C PHE A 388 18.97 19.39 -24.22
N GLU A 389 18.10 18.39 -24.30
CA GLU A 389 16.83 18.37 -23.57
C GLU A 389 16.70 17.05 -22.82
N ILE A 390 16.24 17.14 -21.57
CA ILE A 390 15.92 16.00 -20.73
C ILE A 390 14.48 16.20 -20.24
N LEU A 391 13.58 15.28 -20.59
CA LEU A 391 12.26 15.21 -19.98
C LEU A 391 12.35 14.29 -18.77
N SER A 392 12.14 14.86 -17.59
CA SER A 392 12.01 14.12 -16.34
C SER A 392 10.56 13.72 -16.08
N ILE A 393 10.37 12.52 -15.57
CA ILE A 393 9.07 11.91 -15.25
C ILE A 393 9.15 11.37 -13.82
N SER A 394 8.34 11.86 -12.90
CA SER A 394 8.25 11.30 -11.55
C SER A 394 7.28 10.12 -11.51
N PHE A 395 7.69 8.99 -10.91
CA PHE A 395 6.86 7.80 -10.75
C PHE A 395 6.20 7.74 -9.36
N GLY A 396 5.65 8.87 -8.92
CA GLY A 396 5.04 9.06 -7.61
C GLY A 396 6.04 9.45 -6.50
N MET A 397 5.51 9.90 -5.36
CA MET A 397 6.31 10.36 -4.21
C MET A 397 6.42 9.29 -3.14
N PHE A 398 7.63 9.00 -2.65
CA PHE A 398 7.80 8.03 -1.58
C PHE A 398 6.90 8.36 -0.37
N SER A 399 6.13 7.39 0.10
CA SER A 399 5.17 7.59 1.19
C SER A 399 5.78 7.40 2.58
N GLY A 400 6.99 6.82 2.68
CA GLY A 400 7.71 6.63 3.94
C GLY A 400 8.64 7.79 4.33
N VAL A 401 8.40 8.99 3.80
CA VAL A 401 9.22 10.17 4.08
C VAL A 401 9.00 10.61 5.52
N TYR A 402 10.08 10.64 6.30
CA TYR A 402 10.03 11.07 7.70
C TYR A 402 9.68 12.57 7.81
N ALA A 403 9.03 12.96 8.90
CA ALA A 403 8.55 14.33 9.15
C ALA A 403 9.62 15.44 9.04
N ASN A 404 10.92 15.09 9.03
CA ASN A 404 12.03 16.04 8.93
C ASN A 404 12.67 16.13 7.52
N SER A 405 12.16 15.40 6.53
CA SER A 405 12.67 15.44 5.16
C SER A 405 11.56 15.77 4.16
N PHE A 406 11.95 16.38 3.06
CA PHE A 406 11.10 16.57 1.89
C PHE A 406 11.57 15.63 0.79
N GLU A 407 10.63 15.00 0.11
CA GLU A 407 10.95 14.23 -1.08
C GLU A 407 11.46 15.16 -2.18
N GLN A 408 12.33 14.64 -3.03
CA GLN A 408 12.85 15.33 -4.21
C GLN A 408 12.62 14.43 -5.42
N LYS A 409 12.37 15.05 -6.59
CA LYS A 409 12.26 14.37 -7.90
C LYS A 409 12.99 15.15 -8.99
N GLY A 410 13.03 14.55 -10.17
CA GLY A 410 13.86 14.97 -11.31
C GLY A 410 15.34 15.09 -11.01
N ILE A 411 15.99 16.04 -11.68
CA ILE A 411 17.44 16.28 -11.58
C ILE A 411 17.69 17.11 -10.32
N ASP A 412 18.26 16.49 -9.28
CA ASP A 412 18.59 17.11 -7.99
C ASP A 412 20.08 17.45 -7.85
N GLY A 413 20.88 17.18 -8.89
CA GLY A 413 22.31 17.46 -8.89
C GLY A 413 22.88 17.78 -10.27
N ASN A 414 24.10 17.29 -10.50
CA ASN A 414 24.87 17.59 -11.70
C ASN A 414 24.49 16.73 -12.90
N VAL A 415 24.70 17.30 -14.09
CA VAL A 415 24.59 16.61 -15.38
C VAL A 415 25.95 16.67 -16.08
N TRP A 416 26.41 15.56 -16.62
CA TRP A 416 27.61 15.50 -17.47
C TRP A 416 27.27 14.96 -18.85
N LEU A 417 27.92 15.52 -19.86
CA LEU A 417 27.90 15.05 -21.24
C LEU A 417 29.34 14.80 -21.68
N ASP A 418 29.68 13.55 -21.98
CA ASP A 418 31.04 13.10 -22.36
C ASP A 418 32.13 13.56 -21.37
N GLY A 419 31.83 13.42 -20.07
CA GLY A 419 32.70 13.84 -18.97
C GLY A 419 32.74 15.35 -18.70
N GLN A 420 32.15 16.19 -19.56
CA GLN A 420 32.03 17.62 -19.32
C GLN A 420 30.84 17.91 -18.39
N LEU A 421 31.12 18.52 -17.23
CA LEU A 421 30.09 19.01 -16.33
C LEU A 421 29.30 20.15 -17.00
N LEU A 422 27.99 20.00 -17.04
CA LEU A 422 27.05 20.96 -17.59
C LEU A 422 26.59 21.94 -16.50
N VAL A 423 27.48 22.86 -16.13
CA VAL A 423 27.22 24.04 -15.30
C VAL A 423 27.53 25.31 -16.10
N ASP A 424 26.86 26.42 -15.80
CA ASP A 424 27.27 27.75 -16.28
C ASP A 424 27.79 28.61 -15.12
N ASN A 425 29.05 29.04 -15.18
CA ASN A 425 29.70 29.84 -14.14
C ASN A 425 30.00 31.28 -14.60
N GLU A 426 29.70 31.65 -15.85
CA GLU A 426 30.29 32.85 -16.47
C GLU A 426 29.35 33.65 -17.39
N THR A 427 28.32 33.04 -18.00
CA THR A 427 27.44 33.72 -18.98
C THR A 427 25.97 33.30 -18.87
N GLU A 428 24.99 34.20 -18.95
CA GLU A 428 23.56 33.82 -18.88
C GLU A 428 23.08 32.97 -20.08
N THR A 429 23.92 32.76 -21.11
CA THR A 429 23.54 32.16 -22.39
C THR A 429 23.44 30.63 -22.41
N ASN A 430 24.00 29.90 -21.42
CA ASN A 430 23.87 28.44 -21.33
C ASN A 430 23.19 27.98 -20.04
N PHE A 431 22.34 28.85 -19.47
CA PHE A 431 21.49 28.48 -18.35
C PHE A 431 20.57 27.30 -18.70
N TRP A 432 20.26 26.52 -17.68
CA TRP A 432 19.24 25.51 -17.73
C TRP A 432 17.86 26.18 -17.73
N ASN A 433 17.06 25.84 -18.74
CA ASN A 433 15.68 26.24 -18.91
C ASN A 433 14.78 25.12 -18.39
N HIS A 434 13.98 25.43 -17.39
CA HIS A 434 13.05 24.50 -16.75
C HIS A 434 11.63 24.84 -17.17
N GLN A 435 10.92 23.88 -17.78
CA GLN A 435 9.51 24.03 -18.12
C GLN A 435 8.70 22.97 -17.39
N LYS A 436 7.72 23.44 -16.62
CA LYS A 436 6.73 22.60 -15.94
C LYS A 436 5.75 22.01 -16.95
N GLY A 437 5.61 20.69 -16.93
CA GLY A 437 4.57 19.97 -17.69
C GLY A 437 4.79 19.91 -19.19
N LEU A 438 3.82 19.27 -19.85
CA LEU A 438 3.75 19.11 -21.29
C LEU A 438 2.83 20.15 -21.94
N ILE A 439 3.01 20.40 -23.24
CA ILE A 439 2.11 21.23 -24.04
C ILE A 439 0.74 20.58 -24.11
N GLY A 440 0.67 19.25 -24.28
CA GLY A 440 -0.59 18.50 -24.27
C GLY A 440 -1.39 18.68 -22.98
N GLU A 441 -0.71 18.71 -21.81
CA GLU A 441 -1.36 18.98 -20.52
C GLU A 441 -1.97 20.39 -20.47
N TYR A 442 -1.25 21.39 -20.99
CA TYR A 442 -1.74 22.78 -21.05
C TYR A 442 -2.90 22.96 -22.03
N LEU A 443 -2.83 22.28 -23.17
CA LEU A 443 -3.88 22.31 -24.19
C LEU A 443 -5.06 21.39 -23.89
N GLN A 444 -4.95 20.54 -22.86
CA GLN A 444 -5.96 19.55 -22.46
C GLN A 444 -6.34 18.60 -23.61
N ILE A 445 -5.33 18.11 -24.32
CA ILE A 445 -5.48 17.17 -25.46
C ILE A 445 -5.66 15.74 -24.97
#